data_AF-A0AAU3NJ41-F1
#
_entry.id   AF-A0AAU3NJ41-F1
#
_cell.length_a   1.000
_cell.length_b   1.000
_cell.length_c   1.000
_cell.angle_alpha   90.00
_cell.angle_beta   90.00
_cell.angle_gamma   90.00
#
_symmetry.space_group_name_H-M   'P 1'
#
loop_
_entity.id
_entity.type
_entity.pdbx_description
1 polymer ?
#
loop_
_entity_poly.entity_id
_entity_poly.type
_entity_poly.pdbx_seq_one_letter_code
_entity_poly.pdbx_strand_id
1 'polypeptide(L)'
;MANTAYEPALGQPALGRTPAASPWAAVGVSAFDERLYRAVLHQPDAGTAGWALLTGGSRSQVRDGCERLLDLGLLQPPDSVGGLRAVDPRVAIRALIRRRETESELLAATAQEMSTAYDAGLLRERPGRLVEVVEGEGANAARLEELYARAEHEVCLFDCPPYLAPRTPQLDLQADLLGRGVSYRAVYAATALEDPDVLWHALRMVELGEQARVLPDVPMKLLVVDRRTAMLPLTAADAGGYCAVLIRHSAVTEALQKLFELAWQQATPLGQPVAAGELTEGERTLTRLLAAGMKDEAVARHLGVSLRTLRRRVSELQERLGAASRFQLGVRAAQRGWV
;
A
#
# COMPACT_ATOMS: atom_id res chain seq x y z
N MET A 1 -61.75 18.73 40.31
CA MET A 1 -61.84 17.50 41.13
C MET A 1 -61.53 16.34 40.19
N ALA A 2 -60.32 15.77 40.20
CA ALA A 2 -59.94 14.58 40.99
C ALA A 2 -60.92 13.41 40.74
N ASN A 3 -60.56 12.17 40.39
CA ASN A 3 -59.30 11.45 40.41
C ASN A 3 -59.46 10.12 39.62
N THR A 4 -58.35 9.59 39.12
CA THR A 4 -57.96 8.18 38.89
C THR A 4 -58.96 7.11 38.41
N ALA A 5 -58.59 6.45 37.31
CA ALA A 5 -58.36 4.99 37.33
C ALA A 5 -57.22 4.63 36.36
N TYR A 6 -56.28 3.87 36.88
CA TYR A 6 -55.01 3.41 36.34
C TYR A 6 -55.13 1.92 36.05
N GLU A 7 -54.71 1.44 34.88
CA GLU A 7 -54.27 0.05 34.62
C GLU A 7 -53.65 -0.07 33.21
N PRO A 8 -52.78 -1.07 32.94
CA PRO A 8 -51.39 -0.79 32.60
C PRO A 8 -51.02 -1.15 31.15
N ALA A 9 -49.89 -0.56 30.72
CA ALA A 9 -49.28 -0.82 29.42
C ALA A 9 -48.85 -2.29 29.28
N LEU A 10 -49.48 -2.99 28.34
CA LEU A 10 -49.00 -4.24 27.78
C LEU A 10 -47.71 -3.96 27.00
N GLY A 11 -46.58 -4.30 27.60
CA GLY A 11 -45.28 -4.32 26.95
C GLY A 11 -45.30 -5.30 25.77
N GLN A 12 -45.02 -4.77 24.58
CA GLN A 12 -44.71 -5.56 23.39
C GLN A 12 -43.48 -6.44 23.66
N PRO A 13 -43.47 -7.72 23.24
CA PRO A 13 -42.29 -8.57 23.38
C PRO A 13 -41.15 -8.01 22.51
N ALA A 14 -40.03 -7.72 23.17
CA ALA A 14 -38.81 -7.28 22.53
C ALA A 14 -38.36 -8.30 21.47
N LEU A 15 -38.16 -7.78 20.26
CA LEU A 15 -37.61 -8.46 19.10
C LEU A 15 -36.37 -9.28 19.46
N GLY A 16 -36.38 -10.55 19.05
CA GLY A 16 -35.26 -11.46 19.20
C GLY A 16 -33.98 -10.88 18.61
N ARG A 17 -33.00 -10.61 19.47
CA ARG A 17 -31.62 -10.37 19.03
C ARG A 17 -31.08 -11.70 18.54
N THR A 18 -30.85 -11.81 17.23
CA THR A 18 -29.98 -12.84 16.65
C THR A 18 -28.66 -12.83 17.43
N PRO A 19 -28.16 -13.97 17.95
CA PRO A 19 -26.89 -13.96 18.65
C PRO A 19 -25.80 -13.53 17.67
N ALA A 20 -25.10 -12.44 18.00
CA ALA A 20 -23.92 -12.02 17.25
C ALA A 20 -23.00 -13.24 17.10
N ALA A 21 -22.56 -13.51 15.86
CA ALA A 21 -21.65 -14.61 15.59
C ALA A 21 -20.44 -14.49 16.53
N SER A 22 -20.11 -15.57 17.22
CA SER A 22 -19.01 -15.57 18.17
C SER A 22 -17.71 -15.13 17.47
N PRO A 23 -16.88 -14.28 18.10
CA PRO A 23 -15.57 -13.94 17.57
C PRO A 23 -14.69 -15.17 17.29
N TRP A 24 -14.94 -16.30 17.96
CA TRP A 24 -14.17 -17.53 17.79
C TRP A 24 -14.48 -18.27 16.48
N ALA A 25 -15.60 -17.94 15.82
CA ALA A 25 -15.91 -18.47 14.49
C ALA A 25 -14.86 -18.05 13.45
N ALA A 26 -14.22 -16.88 13.62
CA ALA A 26 -13.15 -16.40 12.74
C ALA A 26 -11.91 -17.31 12.75
N VAL A 27 -11.70 -18.06 13.85
CA VAL A 27 -10.60 -19.01 14.02
C VAL A 27 -11.07 -20.47 13.96
N GLY A 28 -12.25 -20.71 13.40
CA GLY A 28 -12.76 -22.06 13.11
C GLY A 28 -13.42 -22.78 14.29
N VAL A 29 -13.74 -22.08 15.39
CA VAL A 29 -14.44 -22.68 16.53
C VAL A 29 -15.94 -22.40 16.44
N SER A 30 -16.75 -23.45 16.47
CA SER A 30 -18.21 -23.31 16.44
C SER A 30 -18.76 -22.70 17.73
N ALA A 31 -19.93 -22.09 17.68
CA ALA A 31 -20.58 -21.53 18.86
C ALA A 31 -20.89 -22.61 19.93
N PHE A 32 -21.09 -23.86 19.52
CA PHE A 32 -21.27 -24.98 20.45
C PHE A 32 -19.94 -25.33 21.13
N ASP A 33 -18.87 -25.46 20.37
CA ASP A 33 -17.54 -25.83 20.88
C ASP A 33 -16.99 -24.74 21.82
N GLU A 34 -17.27 -23.47 21.56
CA GLU A 34 -16.93 -22.39 22.50
C GLU A 34 -17.67 -22.53 23.84
N ARG A 35 -18.98 -22.80 23.82
CA ARG A 35 -19.74 -23.03 25.05
C ARG A 35 -19.21 -24.25 25.81
N LEU A 36 -18.84 -25.30 25.09
CA LEU A 36 -18.25 -26.50 25.67
C LEU A 36 -16.88 -26.19 26.30
N TYR A 37 -16.00 -25.48 25.59
CA TYR A 37 -14.71 -25.03 26.12
C TYR A 37 -14.89 -24.24 27.42
N ARG A 38 -15.83 -23.28 27.46
CA ARG A 38 -16.15 -22.52 28.67
C ARG A 38 -16.68 -23.40 29.80
N ALA A 39 -17.52 -24.39 29.48
CA ALA A 39 -18.02 -25.35 30.46
C ALA A 39 -16.89 -26.20 31.07
N VAL A 40 -15.94 -26.66 30.25
CA VAL A 40 -14.75 -27.38 30.72
C VAL A 40 -13.84 -26.45 31.55
N LEU A 41 -13.65 -25.20 31.13
CA LEU A 41 -12.82 -24.22 31.85
C LEU A 41 -13.38 -23.90 33.25
N HIS A 42 -14.70 -23.78 33.38
CA HIS A 42 -15.35 -23.44 34.66
C HIS A 42 -15.63 -24.66 35.55
N GLN A 43 -15.94 -25.82 34.96
CA GLN A 43 -16.28 -27.05 35.68
C GLN A 43 -15.57 -28.26 35.06
N PRO A 44 -14.26 -28.39 35.25
CA PRO A 44 -13.44 -29.37 34.55
C PRO A 44 -13.68 -30.81 35.03
N ASP A 45 -14.34 -31.02 36.18
CA ASP A 45 -14.64 -32.34 36.75
C ASP A 45 -16.11 -32.79 36.50
N ALA A 46 -16.92 -31.98 35.80
CA ALA A 46 -18.33 -32.29 35.54
C ALA A 46 -18.54 -33.49 34.58
N GLY A 47 -17.51 -33.83 33.80
CA GLY A 47 -17.52 -34.92 32.83
C GLY A 47 -18.55 -34.75 31.70
N THR A 48 -18.58 -35.71 30.79
CA THR A 48 -19.40 -35.62 29.56
C THR A 48 -20.89 -35.43 29.80
N ALA A 49 -21.44 -36.06 30.86
CA ALA A 49 -22.85 -35.90 31.23
C ALA A 49 -23.15 -34.52 31.82
N GLY A 50 -22.24 -33.97 32.65
CA GLY A 50 -22.40 -32.63 33.23
C GLY A 50 -22.22 -31.53 32.20
N TRP A 51 -21.23 -31.64 31.31
CA TRP A 51 -21.03 -30.68 30.21
C TRP A 51 -22.19 -30.69 29.22
N ALA A 52 -22.83 -31.85 28.97
CA ALA A 52 -24.03 -31.92 28.14
C ALA A 52 -25.17 -31.07 28.73
N LEU A 53 -25.37 -31.15 30.04
CA LEU A 53 -26.37 -30.33 30.73
C LEU A 53 -26.04 -28.83 30.68
N LEU A 54 -24.76 -28.47 30.92
CA LEU A 54 -24.31 -27.08 30.91
C LEU A 54 -24.34 -26.41 29.52
N THR A 55 -24.16 -27.20 28.46
CA THR A 55 -24.11 -26.70 27.08
C THR A 55 -25.44 -26.81 26.34
N GLY A 56 -26.43 -27.50 26.93
CA GLY A 56 -27.72 -27.82 26.31
C GLY A 56 -27.61 -28.81 25.14
N GLY A 57 -26.53 -29.61 25.10
CA GLY A 57 -26.25 -30.58 24.05
C GLY A 57 -26.47 -32.03 24.47
N SER A 58 -26.43 -32.95 23.50
CA SER A 58 -26.38 -34.39 23.77
C SER A 58 -24.97 -34.84 24.17
N ARG A 59 -24.87 -36.00 24.83
CA ARG A 59 -23.58 -36.60 25.21
C ARG A 59 -22.68 -36.92 24.00
N SER A 60 -23.29 -37.26 22.86
CA SER A 60 -22.56 -37.48 21.60
C SER A 60 -21.94 -36.18 21.11
N GLN A 61 -22.74 -35.11 21.02
CA GLN A 61 -22.25 -33.79 20.58
C GLN A 61 -21.12 -33.26 21.47
N VAL A 62 -21.20 -33.49 22.79
CA VAL A 62 -20.12 -33.14 23.72
C VAL A 62 -18.86 -33.93 23.44
N ARG A 63 -18.96 -35.24 23.17
CA ARG A 63 -17.79 -36.08 22.85
C ARG A 63 -17.10 -35.59 21.58
N ASP A 64 -17.87 -35.42 20.50
CA ASP A 64 -17.36 -34.94 19.22
C ASP A 64 -16.77 -33.53 19.35
N GLY A 65 -17.38 -32.69 20.20
CA GLY A 65 -16.86 -31.35 20.52
C GLY A 65 -15.56 -31.38 21.31
N CYS A 66 -15.42 -32.30 22.27
CA CYS A 66 -14.16 -32.50 22.99
C CYS A 66 -13.04 -32.96 22.04
N GLU A 67 -13.32 -33.87 21.11
CA GLU A 67 -12.36 -34.31 20.09
C GLU A 67 -11.91 -33.14 19.21
N ARG A 68 -12.85 -32.35 18.67
CA ARG A 68 -12.50 -31.14 17.90
C ARG A 68 -11.68 -30.14 18.70
N LEU A 69 -12.03 -29.91 19.97
CA LEU A 69 -11.30 -28.98 20.82
C LEU A 69 -9.90 -29.49 21.21
N LEU A 70 -9.69 -30.81 21.28
CA LEU A 70 -8.37 -31.42 21.42
C LEU A 70 -7.53 -31.20 20.15
N ASP A 71 -8.10 -31.45 18.97
CA ASP A 71 -7.42 -31.24 17.67
C ASP A 71 -7.04 -29.77 17.44
N LEU A 72 -7.87 -28.85 17.96
CA LEU A 72 -7.60 -27.41 17.95
C LEU A 72 -6.64 -26.93 19.05
N GLY A 73 -6.21 -27.82 19.95
CA GLY A 73 -5.33 -27.47 21.08
C GLY A 73 -5.98 -26.58 22.14
N LEU A 74 -7.31 -26.52 22.17
CA LEU A 74 -8.11 -25.80 23.17
C LEU A 74 -8.34 -26.67 24.42
N LEU A 75 -8.32 -27.99 24.28
CA LEU A 75 -8.29 -28.93 25.39
C LEU A 75 -6.97 -29.70 25.41
N GLN A 76 -6.59 -30.14 26.59
CA GLN A 76 -5.50 -31.07 26.85
C GLN A 76 -6.10 -32.45 27.16
N PRO A 77 -5.50 -33.53 26.63
CA PRO A 77 -5.91 -34.89 26.97
C PRO A 77 -5.75 -35.15 28.48
N PRO A 78 -6.52 -36.10 29.04
CA PRO A 78 -6.41 -36.44 30.45
C PRO A 78 -4.98 -36.88 30.83
N ASP A 79 -4.42 -36.27 31.87
CA ASP A 79 -3.16 -36.72 32.47
C ASP A 79 -3.43 -38.00 33.31
N SER A 80 -2.38 -38.72 33.70
CA SER A 80 -2.46 -40.05 34.36
C SER A 80 -3.32 -40.12 35.63
N VAL A 81 -3.72 -38.95 36.18
CA VAL A 81 -4.51 -38.79 37.41
C VAL A 81 -5.70 -37.82 37.23
N GLY A 82 -5.93 -37.26 36.03
CA GLY A 82 -6.89 -36.17 35.81
C GLY A 82 -7.74 -36.30 34.54
N GLY A 83 -8.90 -35.63 34.51
CA GLY A 83 -9.78 -35.56 33.32
C GLY A 83 -9.29 -34.55 32.27
N LEU A 84 -10.05 -34.40 31.17
CA LEU A 84 -9.85 -33.35 30.17
C LEU A 84 -9.74 -31.96 30.83
N ARG A 85 -8.76 -31.16 30.42
CA ARG A 85 -8.54 -29.80 30.94
C ARG A 85 -8.52 -28.78 29.81
N ALA A 86 -8.98 -27.56 30.11
CA ALA A 86 -8.88 -26.44 29.18
C ALA A 86 -7.45 -25.86 29.19
N VAL A 87 -6.92 -25.57 28.00
CA VAL A 87 -5.65 -24.85 27.82
C VAL A 87 -5.89 -23.35 28.04
N ASP A 88 -4.91 -22.57 28.52
CA ASP A 88 -5.09 -21.11 28.70
C ASP A 88 -5.56 -20.48 27.38
N PRO A 89 -6.72 -19.78 27.35
CA PRO A 89 -7.28 -19.23 26.12
C PRO A 89 -6.35 -18.23 25.45
N ARG A 90 -5.49 -17.52 26.19
CA ARG A 90 -4.52 -16.57 25.62
C ARG A 90 -3.47 -17.29 24.77
N VAL A 91 -3.12 -18.52 25.14
CA VAL A 91 -2.17 -19.36 24.40
C VAL A 91 -2.88 -20.04 23.24
N ALA A 92 -3.98 -20.74 23.51
CA ALA A 92 -4.68 -21.53 22.51
C ALA A 92 -5.29 -20.67 21.39
N ILE A 93 -5.96 -19.55 21.72
CA ILE A 93 -6.52 -18.64 20.69
C ILE A 93 -5.40 -17.99 19.87
N ARG A 94 -4.29 -17.61 20.50
CA ARG A 94 -3.14 -17.02 19.78
C ARG A 94 -2.53 -18.03 18.79
N ALA A 95 -2.45 -19.32 19.17
CA ALA A 95 -2.00 -20.37 18.26
C ALA A 95 -2.95 -20.56 17.07
N LEU A 96 -4.27 -20.52 17.31
CA LEU A 96 -5.27 -20.61 16.24
C LEU A 96 -5.23 -19.40 15.29
N ILE A 97 -5.03 -18.18 15.81
CA ILE A 97 -4.84 -16.98 14.99
C ILE A 97 -3.62 -17.16 14.07
N ARG A 98 -2.46 -17.53 14.63
CA ARG A 98 -1.24 -17.74 13.84
C ARG A 98 -1.41 -18.83 12.78
N ARG A 99 -2.06 -19.95 13.12
CA ARG A 99 -2.36 -21.01 12.17
C ARG A 99 -3.21 -20.48 11.01
N ARG A 100 -4.23 -19.67 11.30
CA ARG A 100 -5.10 -19.09 10.29
C ARG A 100 -4.37 -18.09 9.39
N GLU A 101 -3.49 -17.26 9.95
CA GLU A 101 -2.61 -16.37 9.20
C GLU A 101 -1.71 -17.17 8.25
N THR A 102 -1.07 -18.24 8.75
CA THR A 102 -0.22 -19.12 7.93
C THR A 102 -1.00 -19.81 6.81
N GLU A 103 -2.22 -20.31 7.09
CA GLU A 103 -3.10 -20.89 6.06
C GLU A 103 -3.46 -19.86 4.98
N SER A 104 -3.71 -18.61 5.38
CA SER A 104 -4.02 -17.52 4.46
C SER A 104 -2.81 -17.15 3.60
N GLU A 105 -1.61 -17.06 4.19
CA GLU A 105 -0.35 -16.81 3.47
C GLU A 105 -0.06 -17.92 2.45
N LEU A 106 -0.25 -19.19 2.83
CA LEU A 106 -0.07 -20.33 1.93
C LEU A 106 -1.07 -20.30 0.75
N LEU A 107 -2.33 -19.96 1.03
CA LEU A 107 -3.35 -19.83 -0.01
C LEU A 107 -3.01 -18.70 -0.98
N ALA A 108 -2.55 -17.55 -0.47
CA ALA A 108 -2.09 -16.43 -1.29
C ALA A 108 -0.90 -16.81 -2.17
N ALA A 109 0.10 -17.52 -1.61
CA ALA A 109 1.24 -18.02 -2.38
C ALA A 109 0.81 -19.00 -3.49
N THR A 110 -0.11 -19.91 -3.19
CA THR A 110 -0.66 -20.86 -4.17
C THR A 110 -1.41 -20.13 -5.29
N ALA A 111 -2.25 -19.15 -4.94
CA ALA A 111 -2.97 -18.34 -5.92
C ALA A 111 -2.01 -17.56 -6.84
N GLN A 112 -0.90 -17.06 -6.26
CA GLN A 112 0.14 -16.38 -7.01
C GLN A 112 0.84 -17.32 -8.01
N GLU A 113 1.22 -18.53 -7.59
CA GLU A 113 1.79 -19.55 -8.48
C GLU A 113 0.83 -19.93 -9.62
N MET A 114 -0.44 -20.16 -9.29
CA MET A 114 -1.49 -20.45 -10.29
C MET A 114 -1.70 -19.30 -11.26
N SER A 115 -1.63 -18.05 -10.79
CA SER A 115 -1.71 -16.87 -11.66
C SER A 115 -0.54 -16.81 -12.63
N THR A 116 0.69 -17.08 -12.18
CA THR A 116 1.86 -17.14 -13.06
C THR A 116 1.71 -18.23 -14.12
N ALA A 117 1.23 -19.43 -13.74
CA ALA A 117 0.98 -20.52 -14.67
C ALA A 117 -0.16 -20.20 -15.66
N TYR A 118 -1.22 -19.54 -15.20
CA TYR A 118 -2.34 -19.07 -16.02
C TYR A 118 -1.88 -18.02 -17.04
N ASP A 119 -1.12 -17.01 -16.60
CA ASP A 119 -0.53 -15.97 -17.46
C ASP A 119 0.38 -16.61 -18.52
N ALA A 120 1.22 -17.59 -18.12
CA ALA A 120 2.07 -18.37 -19.03
C ALA A 120 1.31 -19.27 -20.01
N GLY A 121 0.12 -19.75 -19.64
CA GLY A 121 -0.79 -20.47 -20.55
C GLY A 121 -1.44 -19.52 -21.56
N LEU A 122 -1.92 -18.37 -21.08
CA LEU A 122 -2.51 -17.31 -21.90
C LEU A 122 -1.51 -16.76 -22.93
N LEU A 123 -0.24 -16.63 -22.52
CA LEU A 123 0.91 -16.28 -23.35
C LEU A 123 1.11 -17.23 -24.53
N ARG A 124 0.98 -18.54 -24.30
CA ARG A 124 1.15 -19.57 -25.34
C ARG A 124 -0.02 -19.62 -26.30
N GLU A 125 -1.24 -19.45 -25.82
CA GLU A 125 -2.44 -19.57 -26.65
C GLU A 125 -2.77 -18.30 -27.43
N ARG A 126 -2.56 -17.11 -26.83
CA ARG A 126 -2.92 -15.81 -27.42
C ARG A 126 -1.96 -14.70 -26.98
N PRO A 127 -0.72 -14.66 -27.51
CA PRO A 127 0.28 -13.67 -27.13
C PRO A 127 -0.18 -12.21 -27.35
N GLY A 128 -1.08 -11.96 -28.31
CA GLY A 128 -1.66 -10.63 -28.53
C GLY A 128 -2.52 -10.08 -27.38
N ARG A 129 -2.93 -10.90 -26.40
CA ARG A 129 -3.67 -10.43 -25.22
C ARG A 129 -2.79 -9.82 -24.12
N LEU A 130 -1.46 -9.91 -24.27
CA LEU A 130 -0.51 -9.27 -23.36
C LEU A 130 -0.48 -7.76 -23.51
N VAL A 131 -0.71 -7.31 -24.74
CA VAL A 131 -0.58 -5.92 -25.16
C VAL A 131 -1.98 -5.44 -25.47
N GLU A 132 -2.52 -4.63 -24.57
CA GLU A 132 -3.79 -3.96 -24.75
C GLU A 132 -3.48 -2.51 -25.16
N VAL A 133 -3.96 -2.10 -26.33
CA VAL A 133 -3.90 -0.70 -26.75
C VAL A 133 -5.15 0.00 -26.21
N VAL A 134 -4.92 1.08 -25.47
CA VAL A 134 -5.96 1.92 -24.86
C VAL A 134 -5.92 3.26 -25.58
N GLU A 135 -7.07 3.69 -26.10
CA GLU A 135 -7.16 4.89 -26.91
C GLU A 135 -8.04 5.93 -26.21
N GLY A 136 -7.51 7.14 -26.09
CA GLY A 136 -8.24 8.28 -25.56
C GLY A 136 -7.93 8.56 -24.09
N GLU A 137 -7.90 9.84 -23.77
CA GLU A 137 -7.50 10.37 -22.46
C GLU A 137 -8.37 9.80 -21.31
N GLY A 138 -9.69 9.72 -21.49
CA GLY A 138 -10.59 9.15 -20.48
C GLY A 138 -10.41 7.65 -20.26
N ALA A 139 -10.14 6.87 -21.32
CA ALA A 139 -9.86 5.45 -21.20
C ALA A 139 -8.51 5.20 -20.52
N ASN A 140 -7.50 6.02 -20.82
CA ASN A 140 -6.21 5.99 -20.13
C ASN A 140 -6.35 6.33 -18.64
N ALA A 141 -7.15 7.34 -18.29
CA ALA A 141 -7.42 7.70 -16.90
C ALA A 141 -8.08 6.54 -16.14
N ALA A 142 -9.13 5.93 -16.70
CA ALA A 142 -9.80 4.77 -16.09
C ALA A 142 -8.85 3.57 -15.90
N ARG A 143 -7.97 3.31 -16.87
CA ARG A 143 -6.97 2.24 -16.74
C ARG A 143 -5.91 2.55 -15.69
N LEU A 144 -5.49 3.81 -15.58
CA LEU A 144 -4.57 4.26 -14.53
C LEU A 144 -5.19 4.08 -13.14
N GLU A 145 -6.45 4.47 -12.97
CA GLU A 145 -7.23 4.25 -11.75
C GLU A 145 -7.33 2.77 -11.37
N GLU A 146 -7.66 1.90 -12.33
CA GLU A 146 -7.71 0.44 -12.10
C GLU A 146 -6.36 -0.13 -11.68
N LEU A 147 -5.26 0.36 -12.27
CA LEU A 147 -3.90 -0.07 -11.92
C LEU A 147 -3.54 0.33 -10.49
N TYR A 148 -3.83 1.58 -10.10
CA TYR A 148 -3.59 2.03 -8.72
C TYR A 148 -4.50 1.31 -7.72
N ALA A 149 -5.77 1.08 -8.05
CA ALA A 149 -6.68 0.34 -7.17
C ALA A 149 -6.19 -1.09 -6.88
N ARG A 150 -5.49 -1.72 -7.84
CA ARG A 150 -4.98 -3.10 -7.73
C ARG A 150 -3.53 -3.22 -7.25
N ALA A 151 -2.82 -2.10 -7.07
CA ALA A 151 -1.43 -2.14 -6.63
C ALA A 151 -1.32 -2.60 -5.17
N GLU A 152 -0.54 -3.65 -4.93
CA GLU A 152 -0.40 -4.27 -3.61
C GLU A 152 0.97 -4.05 -2.97
N HIS A 153 2.03 -3.89 -3.77
CA HIS A 153 3.40 -3.89 -3.28
C HIS A 153 4.20 -2.68 -3.73
N GLU A 154 4.17 -2.36 -5.03
CA GLU A 154 5.07 -1.37 -5.60
C GLU A 154 4.52 -0.68 -6.84
N VAL A 155 4.80 0.62 -6.94
CA VAL A 155 4.64 1.42 -8.15
C VAL A 155 5.98 2.08 -8.51
N CYS A 156 6.44 1.85 -9.74
CA CYS A 156 7.63 2.46 -10.30
C CYS A 156 7.24 3.39 -11.46
N LEU A 157 7.65 4.65 -11.41
CA LEU A 157 7.23 5.69 -12.34
C LEU A 157 8.42 6.41 -12.99
N PHE A 158 8.46 6.48 -14.32
CA PHE A 158 9.13 7.58 -15.01
C PHE A 158 8.13 8.69 -15.25
N ASP A 159 8.47 9.89 -14.80
CA ASP A 159 7.61 11.06 -14.94
C ASP A 159 8.20 12.07 -15.93
N CYS A 160 7.61 12.10 -17.12
CA CYS A 160 7.88 13.06 -18.17
C CYS A 160 6.66 13.17 -19.11
N PRO A 161 6.53 14.25 -19.89
CA PRO A 161 5.57 14.29 -21.00
C PRO A 161 5.95 13.29 -22.11
N PRO A 162 5.00 12.88 -22.97
CA PRO A 162 3.57 13.20 -22.92
C PRO A 162 2.82 12.47 -21.80
N TYR A 163 1.89 13.16 -21.15
CA TYR A 163 1.03 12.56 -20.12
C TYR A 163 -0.18 11.89 -20.78
N LEU A 164 -0.48 10.67 -20.33
CA LEU A 164 -1.54 9.81 -20.91
C LEU A 164 -2.95 10.20 -20.46
N ALA A 165 -3.07 10.92 -19.35
CA ALA A 165 -4.31 11.27 -18.68
C ALA A 165 -4.17 12.65 -18.00
N PRO A 166 -5.29 13.35 -17.70
CA PRO A 166 -5.27 14.65 -17.05
C PRO A 166 -4.73 14.53 -15.63
N ARG A 167 -3.94 15.51 -15.16
CA ARG A 167 -3.25 15.46 -13.87
C ARG A 167 -4.17 15.28 -12.65
N THR A 168 -5.42 15.71 -12.76
CA THR A 168 -6.44 15.61 -11.70
C THR A 168 -7.45 14.52 -12.05
N PRO A 169 -7.77 13.56 -11.15
CA PRO A 169 -7.53 13.51 -9.69
C PRO A 169 -6.39 12.56 -9.25
N GLN A 170 -5.20 12.63 -9.88
CA GLN A 170 -4.16 11.62 -9.66
C GLN A 170 -3.51 11.69 -8.27
N LEU A 171 -3.47 12.87 -7.65
CA LEU A 171 -2.87 13.05 -6.32
C LEU A 171 -3.58 12.21 -5.24
N ASP A 172 -4.92 12.22 -5.21
CA ASP A 172 -5.69 11.50 -4.20
C ASP A 172 -5.51 9.98 -4.35
N LEU A 173 -5.49 9.49 -5.59
CA LEU A 173 -5.25 8.07 -5.90
C LEU A 173 -3.84 7.64 -5.50
N GLN A 174 -2.83 8.46 -5.77
CA GLN A 174 -1.45 8.16 -5.41
C GLN A 174 -1.22 8.29 -3.89
N ALA A 175 -1.90 9.22 -3.22
CA ALA A 175 -1.90 9.33 -1.77
C ALA A 175 -2.54 8.11 -1.11
N ASP A 176 -3.63 7.55 -1.66
CA ASP A 176 -4.22 6.30 -1.19
C ASP A 176 -3.22 5.14 -1.23
N LEU A 177 -2.48 4.99 -2.33
CA LEU A 177 -1.43 3.96 -2.45
C LEU A 177 -0.43 4.02 -1.29
N LEU A 178 0.10 5.21 -1.01
CA LEU A 178 1.03 5.45 0.09
C LEU A 178 0.36 5.16 1.44
N GLY A 179 -0.90 5.55 1.62
CA GLY A 179 -1.70 5.25 2.82
C GLY A 179 -1.91 3.75 3.05
N ARG A 180 -1.99 2.94 1.98
CA ARG A 180 -2.04 1.47 2.03
C ARG A 180 -0.67 0.82 2.25
N GLY A 181 0.42 1.60 2.30
CA GLY A 181 1.78 1.11 2.46
C GLY A 181 2.44 0.59 1.18
N VAL A 182 1.88 0.90 0.00
CA VAL A 182 2.49 0.56 -1.29
C VAL A 182 3.76 1.38 -1.49
N SER A 183 4.85 0.74 -1.87
CA SER A 183 6.12 1.44 -2.17
C SER A 183 5.98 2.22 -3.47
N TYR A 184 6.01 3.55 -3.40
CA TYR A 184 5.96 4.42 -4.58
C TYR A 184 7.33 5.02 -4.87
N ARG A 185 7.91 4.68 -6.02
CA ARG A 185 9.22 5.16 -6.49
C ARG A 185 9.08 5.89 -7.82
N ALA A 186 9.49 7.15 -7.88
CA ALA A 186 9.45 7.92 -9.13
C ALA A 186 10.81 8.50 -9.53
N VAL A 187 11.11 8.44 -10.83
CA VAL A 187 12.20 9.19 -11.45
C VAL A 187 11.59 10.26 -12.34
N TYR A 188 11.75 11.52 -11.94
CA TYR A 188 11.30 12.68 -12.70
C TYR A 188 12.38 13.12 -13.69
N ALA A 189 11.96 13.48 -14.91
CA ALA A 189 12.81 14.26 -15.79
C ALA A 189 12.93 15.70 -15.27
N ALA A 190 14.16 16.23 -15.20
CA ALA A 190 14.40 17.61 -14.76
C ALA A 190 13.67 18.64 -15.65
N THR A 191 13.52 18.32 -16.94
CA THR A 191 12.75 19.10 -17.91
C THR A 191 11.25 19.15 -17.57
N ALA A 192 10.68 18.06 -17.06
CA ALA A 192 9.28 18.00 -16.65
C ALA A 192 9.02 18.85 -15.40
N LEU A 193 9.97 18.86 -14.45
CA LEU A 193 9.90 19.69 -13.24
C LEU A 193 9.98 21.20 -13.53
N GLU A 194 10.37 21.62 -14.74
CA GLU A 194 10.32 23.05 -15.11
C GLU A 194 8.89 23.62 -15.13
N ASP A 195 7.89 22.74 -15.24
CA ASP A 195 6.47 23.04 -15.01
C ASP A 195 6.19 23.15 -13.49
N PRO A 196 5.78 24.33 -12.98
CA PRO A 196 5.51 24.53 -11.57
C PRO A 196 4.48 23.56 -10.98
N ASP A 197 3.49 23.13 -11.75
CA ASP A 197 2.43 22.23 -11.28
C ASP A 197 2.98 20.81 -11.08
N VAL A 198 3.86 20.35 -11.97
CA VAL A 198 4.53 19.05 -11.86
C VAL A 198 5.46 19.04 -10.66
N LEU A 199 6.23 20.11 -10.47
CA LEU A 199 7.13 20.22 -9.32
C LEU A 199 6.37 20.29 -7.99
N TRP A 200 5.28 21.06 -7.93
CA TRP A 200 4.42 21.11 -6.75
C TRP A 200 3.86 19.73 -6.40
N HIS A 201 3.36 19.00 -7.40
CA HIS A 201 2.86 17.63 -7.21
C HIS A 201 3.94 16.69 -6.68
N ALA A 202 5.13 16.70 -7.30
CA ALA A 202 6.26 15.86 -6.89
C ALA A 202 6.67 16.12 -5.43
N LEU A 203 6.80 17.39 -5.03
CA LEU A 203 7.13 17.75 -3.66
C LEU A 203 6.03 17.30 -2.68
N ARG A 204 4.77 17.44 -3.05
CA ARG A 204 3.64 17.00 -2.21
C ARG A 204 3.64 15.48 -2.03
N MET A 205 3.94 14.73 -3.07
CA MET A 205 4.07 13.27 -2.98
C MET A 205 5.24 12.82 -2.10
N VAL A 206 6.38 13.52 -2.19
CA VAL A 206 7.52 13.26 -1.29
C VAL A 206 7.14 13.47 0.17
N GLU A 207 6.36 14.50 0.50
CA GLU A 207 5.85 14.71 1.86
C GLU A 207 4.94 13.57 2.34
N LEU A 208 4.25 12.89 1.42
CA LEU A 208 3.38 11.75 1.71
C LEU A 208 4.14 10.42 1.81
N GLY A 209 5.44 10.40 1.50
CA GLY A 209 6.30 9.21 1.60
C GLY A 209 6.75 8.63 0.25
N GLU A 210 6.48 9.31 -0.87
CA GLU A 210 7.05 8.93 -2.15
C GLU A 210 8.59 8.99 -2.12
N GLN A 211 9.23 7.96 -2.66
CA GLN A 211 10.66 8.01 -2.95
C GLN A 211 10.85 8.63 -4.35
N ALA A 212 11.16 9.92 -4.39
CA ALA A 212 11.39 10.64 -5.64
C ALA A 212 12.90 10.78 -5.94
N ARG A 213 13.27 10.66 -7.21
CA ARG A 213 14.60 10.97 -7.74
C ARG A 213 14.49 11.74 -9.06
N VAL A 214 15.58 12.37 -9.48
CA VAL A 214 15.64 13.20 -10.69
C VAL A 214 16.79 12.76 -11.59
N LEU A 215 16.51 12.73 -12.89
CA LEU A 215 17.51 12.65 -13.97
C LEU A 215 17.35 13.84 -14.92
N PRO A 216 18.40 14.21 -15.69
CA PRO A 216 18.27 15.24 -16.73
C PRO A 216 17.13 14.95 -17.71
N ASP A 217 16.99 13.67 -18.08
CA ASP A 217 15.93 13.16 -18.94
C ASP A 217 15.63 11.68 -18.62
N VAL A 218 14.43 11.22 -18.96
CA VAL A 218 14.03 9.81 -18.88
C VAL A 218 13.48 9.37 -20.24
N PRO A 219 13.63 8.09 -20.63
CA PRO A 219 13.42 7.70 -22.02
C PRO A 219 11.96 7.76 -22.48
N MET A 220 10.99 7.65 -21.55
CA MET A 220 9.56 7.79 -21.82
C MET A 220 8.77 7.89 -20.50
N LYS A 221 7.51 8.33 -20.58
CA LYS A 221 6.54 8.12 -19.50
C LYS A 221 6.33 6.61 -19.33
N LEU A 222 6.54 6.11 -18.12
CA LEU A 222 6.43 4.68 -17.82
C LEU A 222 5.83 4.51 -16.43
N LEU A 223 4.83 3.65 -16.32
CA LEU A 223 4.30 3.15 -15.06
C LEU A 223 4.49 1.65 -15.01
N VAL A 224 5.07 1.12 -13.95
CA VAL A 224 5.12 -0.32 -13.66
C VAL A 224 4.51 -0.57 -12.29
N VAL A 225 3.54 -1.48 -12.23
CA VAL A 225 2.82 -1.87 -11.00
C VAL A 225 3.14 -3.32 -10.67
N ASP A 226 3.58 -3.55 -9.43
CA ASP A 226 3.90 -4.84 -8.82
C ASP A 226 4.85 -5.72 -9.66
N ARG A 227 5.70 -5.10 -10.49
CA ARG A 227 6.57 -5.77 -11.49
C ARG A 227 5.81 -6.65 -12.50
N ARG A 228 4.49 -6.50 -12.61
CA ARG A 228 3.62 -7.40 -13.39
C ARG A 228 2.88 -6.69 -14.51
N THR A 229 2.53 -5.42 -14.33
CA THR A 229 1.80 -4.67 -15.34
C THR A 229 2.51 -3.36 -15.62
N ALA A 230 2.69 -3.03 -16.90
CA ALA A 230 3.27 -1.76 -17.31
C ALA A 230 2.30 -0.97 -18.19
N MET A 231 2.32 0.35 -18.07
CA MET A 231 1.59 1.27 -18.93
C MET A 231 2.54 2.36 -19.43
N LEU A 232 2.54 2.60 -20.74
CA LEU A 232 3.38 3.60 -21.40
C LEU A 232 2.71 4.13 -22.68
N PRO A 233 3.05 5.34 -23.15
CA PRO A 233 2.59 5.84 -24.44
C PRO A 233 3.01 4.92 -25.58
N LEU A 234 2.08 4.64 -26.50
CA LEU A 234 2.34 3.93 -27.75
C LEU A 234 2.89 4.88 -28.83
N THR A 235 2.40 6.12 -28.83
CA THR A 235 2.73 7.12 -29.83
C THR A 235 3.39 8.34 -29.20
N ALA A 236 4.30 8.97 -29.95
CA ALA A 236 4.86 10.27 -29.58
C ALA A 236 3.76 11.34 -29.59
N ALA A 237 3.99 12.40 -28.79
CA ALA A 237 3.01 13.46 -28.50
C ALA A 237 2.48 14.18 -29.75
N ASP A 238 3.26 14.18 -30.83
CA ASP A 238 3.02 14.85 -32.11
C ASP A 238 2.10 14.08 -33.07
N ALA A 239 1.82 12.80 -32.81
CA ALA A 239 0.96 11.96 -33.65
C ALA A 239 -0.55 12.06 -33.35
N GLY A 240 -0.96 12.94 -32.42
CA GLY A 240 -2.37 13.27 -32.18
C GLY A 240 -3.22 12.19 -31.51
N GLY A 241 -2.62 11.08 -31.04
CA GLY A 241 -3.32 10.02 -30.32
C GLY A 241 -2.87 9.92 -28.86
N TYR A 242 -3.82 9.98 -27.92
CA TYR A 242 -3.61 9.54 -26.54
C TYR A 242 -3.66 8.00 -26.48
N CYS A 243 -2.77 7.33 -27.21
CA CYS A 243 -2.70 5.88 -27.24
C CYS A 243 -1.70 5.40 -26.20
N ALA A 244 -2.16 4.63 -25.23
CA ALA A 244 -1.31 3.92 -24.29
C ALA A 244 -1.26 2.44 -24.64
N VAL A 245 -0.15 1.79 -24.32
CA VAL A 245 -0.05 0.34 -24.28
C VAL A 245 -0.02 -0.10 -22.83
N LEU A 246 -0.92 -1.03 -22.51
CA LEU A 246 -0.90 -1.80 -21.29
C LEU A 246 -0.27 -3.16 -21.57
N ILE A 247 0.81 -3.47 -20.87
CA ILE A 247 1.55 -4.72 -21.00
C ILE A 247 1.35 -5.53 -19.72
N ARG A 248 0.78 -6.72 -19.85
CA ARG A 248 0.64 -7.69 -18.75
C ARG A 248 1.93 -8.51 -18.55
N HIS A 249 1.95 -9.30 -17.49
CA HIS A 249 3.14 -9.98 -17.01
C HIS A 249 3.83 -10.79 -18.11
N SER A 250 5.06 -10.37 -18.46
CA SER A 250 5.85 -10.92 -19.55
C SER A 250 7.32 -10.53 -19.43
N ALA A 251 8.18 -11.08 -20.29
CA ALA A 251 9.58 -10.67 -20.41
C ALA A 251 9.73 -9.16 -20.72
N VAL A 252 8.72 -8.53 -21.34
CA VAL A 252 8.71 -7.09 -21.62
C VAL A 252 8.54 -6.29 -20.33
N THR A 253 7.61 -6.68 -19.44
CA THR A 253 7.45 -6.00 -18.14
C THR A 253 8.70 -6.18 -17.26
N GLU A 254 9.36 -7.33 -17.32
CA GLU A 254 10.66 -7.53 -16.64
C GLU A 254 11.76 -6.62 -17.19
N ALA A 255 11.83 -6.46 -18.52
CA ALA A 255 12.80 -5.56 -19.15
C ALA A 255 12.52 -4.09 -18.78
N LEU A 256 11.26 -3.66 -18.76
CA LEU A 256 10.86 -2.32 -18.33
C LEU A 256 11.17 -2.08 -16.85
N GLN A 257 10.97 -3.08 -15.98
CA GLN A 257 11.39 -2.99 -14.58
C GLN A 257 12.91 -2.81 -14.48
N LYS A 258 13.71 -3.60 -15.23
CA LYS A 258 15.18 -3.46 -15.23
C LYS A 258 15.63 -2.08 -15.74
N LEU A 259 14.95 -1.54 -16.77
CA LEU A 259 15.19 -0.18 -17.25
C LEU A 259 14.95 0.85 -16.14
N PHE A 260 13.85 0.69 -15.38
CA PHE A 260 13.58 1.53 -14.21
C PHE A 260 14.69 1.46 -13.17
N GLU A 261 15.12 0.27 -12.77
CA GLU A 261 16.17 0.12 -11.75
C GLU A 261 17.50 0.75 -12.18
N LEU A 262 17.87 0.64 -13.46
CA LEU A 262 19.09 1.26 -14.00
C LEU A 262 19.03 2.79 -13.94
N ALA A 263 17.89 3.39 -14.29
CA ALA A 263 17.69 4.82 -14.17
C ALA A 263 17.66 5.26 -12.69
N TRP A 264 16.98 4.50 -11.83
CA TRP A 264 16.87 4.74 -10.40
C TRP A 264 18.24 4.83 -9.72
N GLN A 265 19.16 3.92 -10.04
CA GLN A 265 20.52 3.89 -9.49
C GLN A 265 21.35 5.14 -9.86
N GLN A 266 21.09 5.72 -11.03
CA GLN A 266 21.79 6.91 -11.53
C GLN A 266 21.13 8.22 -11.08
N ALA A 267 19.87 8.18 -10.67
CA ALA A 267 19.07 9.35 -10.34
C ALA A 267 19.41 9.95 -8.97
N THR A 268 19.32 11.28 -8.86
CA THR A 268 19.60 12.02 -7.62
C THR A 268 18.33 12.14 -6.78
N PRO A 269 18.35 11.84 -5.47
CA PRO A 269 17.16 11.97 -4.61
C PRO A 269 16.54 13.36 -4.62
N LEU A 270 15.21 13.42 -4.69
CA LEU A 270 14.43 14.64 -4.52
C LEU A 270 13.82 14.65 -3.12
N GLY A 271 14.09 15.72 -2.36
CA GLY A 271 13.41 15.96 -1.08
C GLY A 271 13.93 15.18 0.13
N GLN A 272 15.10 14.52 0.06
CA GLN A 272 15.74 14.00 1.28
C GLN A 272 15.93 15.11 2.33
N PRO A 273 15.76 14.80 3.63
CA PRO A 273 15.95 15.77 4.69
C PRO A 273 17.42 16.17 4.75
N VAL A 274 17.65 17.45 4.47
CA VAL A 274 18.91 18.13 4.75
C VAL A 274 19.15 18.10 6.26
N ALA A 275 20.41 17.91 6.68
CA ALA A 275 20.79 18.03 8.09
C ALA A 275 20.16 19.31 8.71
N ALA A 276 19.33 19.12 9.74
CA ALA A 276 18.59 20.21 10.36
C ALA A 276 19.56 21.21 11.01
N GLY A 277 19.43 22.50 10.68
CA GLY A 277 20.05 23.59 11.46
C GLY A 277 20.62 24.77 10.68
N GLU A 278 20.97 24.63 9.40
CA GLU A 278 21.74 25.69 8.69
C GLU A 278 20.99 26.39 7.55
N LEU A 279 19.90 25.83 7.03
CA LEU A 279 19.14 26.39 5.90
C LEU A 279 17.70 26.75 6.28
N THR A 280 17.26 27.94 5.83
CA THR A 280 15.83 28.30 5.82
C THR A 280 15.05 27.36 4.88
N GLU A 281 13.72 27.29 5.04
CA GLU A 281 12.88 26.46 4.17
C GLU A 281 13.06 26.83 2.69
N GLY A 282 13.09 28.13 2.38
CA GLY A 282 13.31 28.62 1.02
C GLY A 282 14.70 28.26 0.45
N GLU A 283 15.73 28.21 1.29
CA GLU A 283 17.07 27.76 0.90
C GLU A 283 17.17 26.25 0.73
N ARG A 284 16.44 25.47 1.53
CA ARG A 284 16.32 24.01 1.33
C ARG A 284 15.66 23.69 -0.01
N THR A 285 14.53 24.32 -0.30
CA THR A 285 13.86 24.17 -1.59
C THR A 285 14.79 24.59 -2.72
N LEU A 286 15.43 25.77 -2.61
CA LEU A 286 16.42 26.22 -3.59
C LEU A 286 17.51 25.17 -3.83
N THR A 287 18.19 24.70 -2.78
CA THR A 287 19.35 23.80 -2.91
C THR A 287 18.93 22.44 -3.49
N ARG A 288 17.75 21.90 -3.13
CA ARG A 288 17.18 20.68 -3.71
C ARG A 288 16.93 20.82 -5.21
N LEU A 289 16.31 21.92 -5.64
CA LEU A 289 16.02 22.14 -7.05
C LEU A 289 17.31 22.34 -7.87
N LEU A 290 18.31 23.02 -7.30
CA LEU A 290 19.62 23.18 -7.95
C LEU A 290 20.35 21.82 -8.06
N ALA A 291 20.28 20.97 -7.03
CA ALA A 291 20.86 19.62 -7.04
C ALA A 291 20.18 18.69 -8.04
N ALA A 292 18.87 18.85 -8.21
CA ALA A 292 18.08 18.18 -9.25
C ALA A 292 18.43 18.66 -10.68
N GLY A 293 19.40 19.56 -10.84
CA GLY A 293 19.86 20.04 -12.14
C GLY A 293 18.93 21.05 -12.80
N MET A 294 17.99 21.63 -12.05
CA MET A 294 17.05 22.60 -12.62
C MET A 294 17.71 23.90 -13.05
N LYS A 295 17.19 24.49 -14.13
CA LYS A 295 17.60 25.79 -14.65
C LYS A 295 17.11 26.92 -13.73
N ASP A 296 17.91 27.98 -13.62
CA ASP A 296 17.62 29.12 -12.74
C ASP A 296 16.27 29.79 -13.07
N GLU A 297 15.91 29.89 -14.35
CA GLU A 297 14.64 30.46 -14.77
C GLU A 297 13.44 29.65 -14.24
N ALA A 298 13.56 28.33 -14.21
CA ALA A 298 12.52 27.44 -13.68
C ALA A 298 12.44 27.53 -12.15
N VAL A 299 13.59 27.52 -11.47
CA VAL A 299 13.66 27.67 -10.00
C VAL A 299 13.11 29.03 -9.55
N ALA A 300 13.42 30.11 -10.28
CA ALA A 300 12.91 31.45 -9.98
C ALA A 300 11.39 31.51 -10.08
N ARG A 301 10.83 30.92 -11.14
CA ARG A 301 9.37 30.82 -11.34
C ARG A 301 8.69 30.05 -10.21
N HIS A 302 9.25 28.92 -9.80
CA HIS A 302 8.70 28.10 -8.72
C HIS A 302 8.72 28.84 -7.37
N LEU A 303 9.81 29.53 -7.05
CA LEU A 303 9.93 30.28 -5.79
C LEU A 303 9.13 31.60 -5.80
N GLY A 304 8.46 31.96 -6.91
CA GLY A 304 7.73 33.22 -7.03
C GLY A 304 8.63 34.46 -6.98
N VAL A 305 9.89 34.36 -7.43
CA VAL A 305 10.88 35.45 -7.36
C VAL A 305 11.46 35.78 -8.74
N SER A 306 12.00 36.99 -8.89
CA SER A 306 12.74 37.34 -10.11
C SER A 306 14.04 36.53 -10.25
N LEU A 307 14.50 36.31 -11.49
CA LEU A 307 15.80 35.68 -11.77
C LEU A 307 16.96 36.40 -11.08
N ARG A 308 16.88 37.74 -10.97
CA ARG A 308 17.86 38.55 -10.23
C ARG A 308 17.88 38.20 -8.74
N THR A 309 16.71 38.04 -8.13
CA THR A 309 16.57 37.65 -6.72
C THR A 309 17.11 36.24 -6.50
N LEU A 310 16.81 35.31 -7.40
CA LEU A 310 17.34 33.94 -7.33
C LEU A 310 18.87 33.95 -7.39
N ARG A 311 19.46 34.60 -8.40
CA ARG A 311 20.91 34.68 -8.56
C ARG A 311 21.59 35.28 -7.32
N ARG A 312 21.00 36.33 -6.72
CA ARG A 312 21.47 36.88 -5.44
C ARG A 312 21.47 35.83 -4.32
N ARG A 313 20.37 35.09 -4.15
CA ARG A 313 20.27 34.01 -3.14
C ARG A 313 21.29 32.90 -3.37
N VAL A 314 21.53 32.52 -4.62
CA VAL A 314 22.57 31.53 -4.98
C VAL A 314 23.96 32.07 -4.65
N SER A 315 24.25 33.33 -4.96
CA SER A 315 25.52 33.98 -4.60
C SER A 315 25.71 34.07 -3.08
N GLU A 316 24.66 34.37 -2.31
CA GLU A 316 24.71 34.36 -0.85
C GLU A 316 25.02 32.96 -0.29
N LEU A 317 24.44 31.90 -0.87
CA LEU A 317 24.78 30.52 -0.52
C LEU A 317 26.23 30.16 -0.91
N GLN A 318 26.71 30.64 -2.06
CA GLN A 318 28.10 30.48 -2.49
C GLN A 318 29.08 31.14 -1.52
N GLU A 319 28.82 32.37 -1.12
CA GLU A 319 29.63 33.09 -0.13
C GLU A 319 29.63 32.37 1.22
N ARG A 320 28.45 31.98 1.71
CA ARG A 320 28.29 31.24 2.98
C ARG A 320 29.06 29.91 2.96
N LEU A 321 29.07 29.21 1.84
CA LEU A 321 29.78 27.95 1.69
C LEU A 321 31.23 28.12 1.24
N GLY A 322 31.68 29.33 0.92
CA GLY A 322 32.99 29.63 0.33
C GLY A 322 33.21 29.02 -1.07
N ALA A 323 32.14 28.76 -1.80
CA ALA A 323 32.17 28.18 -3.14
C ALA A 323 32.37 29.27 -4.21
N ALA A 324 33.38 29.11 -5.08
CA ALA A 324 33.66 30.05 -6.17
C ALA A 324 32.85 29.77 -7.44
N SER A 325 32.12 28.66 -7.50
CA SER A 325 31.29 28.30 -8.65
C SER A 325 30.07 27.49 -8.23
N ARG A 326 29.06 27.37 -9.11
CA ARG A 326 27.87 26.54 -8.86
C ARG A 326 28.24 25.07 -8.65
N PHE A 327 29.25 24.58 -9.37
CA PHE A 327 29.77 23.24 -9.17
C PHE A 327 30.36 23.07 -7.77
N GLN A 328 31.20 24.01 -7.33
CA GLN A 328 31.74 24.00 -5.96
C GLN A 328 30.66 24.15 -4.90
N LEU A 329 29.60 24.92 -5.18
CA LEU A 329 28.44 25.05 -4.30
C LEU A 329 27.78 23.68 -4.10
N GLY A 330 27.53 22.94 -5.18
CA GLY A 330 26.95 21.60 -5.13
C GLY A 330 27.81 20.61 -4.34
N VAL A 331 29.13 20.58 -4.59
CA VAL A 331 30.07 19.71 -3.84
C VAL A 331 30.07 20.02 -2.34
N ARG A 332 30.12 21.31 -1.98
CA ARG A 332 30.14 21.72 -0.56
C ARG A 332 28.78 21.55 0.13
N ALA A 333 27.68 21.70 -0.60
CA ALA A 333 26.34 21.40 -0.13
C ALA A 333 26.22 19.90 0.18
N ALA A 334 26.69 19.02 -0.71
CA ALA A 334 26.69 17.57 -0.50
C ALA A 334 27.53 17.16 0.72
N GLN A 335 28.73 17.74 0.88
CA GLN A 335 29.60 17.50 2.04
C GLN A 335 28.95 17.89 3.38
N ARG A 336 28.04 18.87 3.38
CA ARG A 336 27.27 19.29 4.55
C ARG A 336 25.93 18.56 4.70
N GLY A 337 25.62 17.62 3.81
CA GLY A 337 24.32 16.94 3.78
C GLY A 337 23.16 17.88 3.48
N TRP A 338 23.38 18.93 2.67
CA TRP A 338 22.35 19.84 2.19
C TRP A 338 21.64 19.35 0.93
N VAL A 339 22.18 18.32 0.28
CA VAL A 339 21.70 17.66 -0.93
C VAL A 339 22.11 16.20 -0.90
#